data_AF-A0A244EG55-F1
#
_entry.id   AF-A0A244EG55-F1
#
_cell.length_a   1.000
_cell.length_b   1.000
_cell.length_c   1.000
_cell.angle_alpha   90.00
_cell.angle_beta   90.00
_cell.angle_gamma   90.00
#
_symmetry.space_group_name_H-M   'P 1'
#
loop_
_entity.id
_entity.type
_entity.pdbx_description
1 polymer ?
#
loop_
_entity_poly.entity_id
_entity_poly.type
_entity_poly.pdbx_seq_one_letter_code
_entity_poly.pdbx_strand_id
1 'polypeptide(L)' 'MKHPPIKLTIDEAAPGAFVWTLLQTDDGGSPQKVMKAAEDGYDSYEAALAAGTRAMDAELRKSAAAEQRKRALA' A
#
# COMPACT_ATOMS: atom_id res chain seq x y z
N MET A 1 12.35 4.04 15.03
CA MET A 1 12.54 3.17 13.85
C MET A 1 11.46 3.54 12.86
N LYS A 2 11.82 3.95 11.64
CA LYS A 2 10.86 4.37 10.62
C LYS A 2 10.41 3.14 9.83
N HIS A 3 9.12 2.88 9.76
CA HIS A 3 8.60 2.02 8.70
C HIS A 3 8.96 2.68 7.37
N PRO A 4 9.53 1.94 6.39
CA PRO A 4 9.77 2.50 5.08
C PRO A 4 8.44 3.08 4.58
N PRO A 5 8.42 4.36 4.18
CA PRO A 5 7.17 5.01 3.81
C PRO A 5 6.50 4.23 2.68
N ILE A 6 5.18 4.08 2.79
CA ILE A 6 4.34 3.42 1.79
C ILE A 6 3.47 4.52 1.18
N LYS A 7 3.44 4.57 -0.15
CA LYS A 7 2.59 5.47 -0.93
C LYS A 7 1.49 4.68 -1.59
N LEU A 8 0.25 5.11 -1.37
CA LEU A 8 -0.91 4.66 -2.13
C LEU A 8 -1.13 5.59 -3.32
N THR A 9 -1.22 5.03 -4.52
CA THR A 9 -1.65 5.75 -5.74
C THR A 9 -2.96 5.18 -6.23
N ILE A 10 -3.79 6.05 -6.80
CA ILE A 10 -5.03 5.68 -7.48
C ILE A 10 -4.91 6.23 -8.89
N ASP A 11 -4.98 5.34 -9.86
CA ASP A 11 -4.83 5.64 -11.27
C ASP A 11 -6.08 5.19 -12.02
N GLU A 12 -6.51 5.96 -13.01
CA GLU A 12 -7.64 5.60 -13.88
C GLU A 12 -7.11 4.81 -15.08
N ALA A 13 -7.23 3.48 -15.05
CA ALA A 13 -6.69 2.59 -16.07
C ALA A 13 -7.51 2.62 -17.38
N ALA A 14 -8.81 2.90 -17.26
CA ALA A 14 -9.74 3.16 -18.34
C ALA A 14 -10.82 4.12 -17.85
N PRO A 15 -11.56 4.82 -18.73
CA PRO A 15 -12.61 5.74 -18.32
C PRO A 15 -13.63 5.09 -17.37
N GLY A 16 -13.71 5.57 -16.14
CA GLY A 16 -14.57 5.03 -15.08
C GLY A 16 -14.02 3.77 -14.38
N ALA A 17 -12.78 3.37 -14.64
CA ALA A 17 -12.13 2.22 -14.03
C ALA A 17 -10.85 2.66 -13.30
N PHE A 18 -10.91 2.63 -11.98
CA PHE A 18 -9.85 3.07 -11.06
C PHE A 18 -9.11 1.87 -10.48
N VAL A 19 -7.80 1.88 -10.54
CA VAL A 19 -6.94 0.87 -9.91
C VAL A 19 -6.10 1.52 -8.83
N TRP A 20 -5.87 0.79 -7.74
CA TRP A 20 -4.99 1.24 -6.67
C TRP A 20 -3.66 0.50 -6.70
N THR A 21 -2.58 1.19 -6.36
CA THR A 21 -1.24 0.60 -6.23
C THR A 21 -0.57 1.08 -4.95
N LEU A 22 -0.01 0.13 -4.19
CA LEU A 22 0.84 0.39 -3.04
C LEU A 22 2.31 0.29 -3.46
N LEU A 23 3.02 1.40 -3.26
CA LEU A 23 4.42 1.56 -3.57
C LEU A 23 5.21 1.71 -2.27
N GLN A 24 6.25 0.91 -2.10
CA GLN A 24 7.27 1.21 -1.11
C GLN A 24 8.10 2.38 -1.63
N THR A 25 8.26 3.39 -0.80
CA THR A 25 9.10 4.54 -1.09
C THR A 25 10.33 4.56 -0.21
N ASP A 26 11.40 5.17 -0.70
CA ASP A 26 12.55 5.53 0.14
C ASP A 26 12.23 6.70 1.08
N ASP A 27 13.17 7.06 1.94
CA ASP A 27 13.05 8.20 2.86
C ASP A 27 12.86 9.56 2.14
N GLY A 28 13.13 9.62 0.83
CA GLY A 28 12.89 10.78 -0.03
C GLY A 28 11.52 10.78 -0.72
N GLY A 29 10.72 9.73 -0.54
CA GLY A 29 9.40 9.57 -1.17
C GLY A 29 9.44 9.05 -2.60
N SER A 30 10.61 8.63 -3.10
CA SER A 30 10.71 8.05 -4.45
C SER A 30 10.20 6.61 -4.44
N PRO A 31 9.32 6.20 -5.38
CA PRO A 31 8.87 4.83 -5.50
C PRO A 31 10.05 3.90 -5.81
N GLN A 32 10.30 2.95 -4.92
CA GLN A 32 11.35 1.95 -5.10
C GLN A 32 10.78 0.63 -5.61
N LYS A 33 9.59 0.24 -5.13
CA LYS A 33 9.01 -1.07 -5.45
C LYS A 33 7.48 -1.07 -5.34
N VAL A 34 6.81 -1.77 -6.25
CA VAL A 34 5.39 -2.12 -6.09
C VAL A 34 5.25 -3.21 -5.03
N MET A 35 4.55 -2.90 -3.94
CA MET A 35 4.24 -3.87 -2.89
C MET A 35 2.99 -4.67 -3.23
N LYS A 36 1.94 -3.98 -3.67
CA LYS A 36 0.65 -4.58 -3.98
C LYS A 36 -0.09 -3.70 -4.98
N ALA A 37 -0.93 -4.31 -5.80
CA ALA A 37 -1.81 -3.60 -6.71
C ALA A 37 -3.21 -4.22 -6.66
N ALA A 38 -4.20 -3.45 -7.11
CA ALA A 38 -5.53 -3.96 -7.38
C ALA A 38 -5.45 -5.06 -8.46
N GLU A 39 -6.14 -6.18 -8.23
CA GLU A 39 -6.28 -7.23 -9.25
C GLU A 39 -7.27 -6.80 -10.34
N ASP A 40 -8.31 -6.05 -9.95
CA ASP A 40 -9.37 -5.54 -10.83
C ASP A 40 -9.53 -4.02 -10.72
N GLY A 41 -10.13 -3.43 -11.75
CA GLY A 41 -10.57 -2.04 -11.74
C GLY A 41 -11.84 -1.85 -10.91
N TYR A 42 -11.89 -0.76 -10.15
CA TYR A 42 -13.06 -0.31 -9.42
C TYR A 42 -13.83 0.72 -10.24
N ASP A 43 -15.15 0.72 -10.10
CA ASP A 43 -16.08 1.64 -10.77
C ASP A 43 -16.02 3.09 -10.25
N SER A 44 -15.31 3.32 -9.14
CA SER A 44 -15.20 4.63 -8.51
C SER A 44 -13.85 4.83 -7.83
N TYR A 45 -13.39 6.08 -7.87
CA TYR A 45 -12.17 6.51 -7.19
C TYR A 45 -12.23 6.21 -5.68
N GLU A 46 -13.39 6.45 -5.06
CA GLU A 46 -13.59 6.23 -3.63
C GLU A 46 -13.51 4.75 -3.26
N ALA A 47 -14.06 3.84 -4.09
CA ALA A 47 -13.94 2.40 -3.87
C ALA A 47 -12.48 1.94 -3.99
N ALA A 48 -11.76 2.43 -5.01
CA ALA A 48 -10.33 2.14 -5.17
C ALA A 48 -9.52 2.68 -3.98
N LEU A 49 -9.79 3.91 -3.53
CA LEU A 49 -9.13 4.52 -2.38
C LEU A 49 -9.41 3.75 -1.08
N ALA A 50 -10.67 3.40 -0.82
CA ALA A 50 -11.05 2.63 0.38
C ALA A 50 -10.45 1.22 0.36
N ALA A 51 -10.35 0.57 -0.80
CA ALA A 51 -9.67 -0.71 -0.94
C ALA A 51 -8.15 -0.57 -0.73
N GLY A 52 -7.53 0.43 -1.35
CA GLY A 52 -6.11 0.74 -1.22
C GLY A 52 -5.69 1.08 0.22
N THR A 53 -6.46 1.91 0.92
CA THR A 53 -6.22 2.26 2.34
C THR A 53 -6.33 1.02 3.23
N ARG A 54 -7.35 0.18 3.03
CA ARG A 54 -7.46 -1.09 3.77
C ARG A 54 -6.28 -2.02 3.52
N ALA A 55 -5.79 -2.08 2.29
CA ALA A 55 -4.60 -2.85 1.94
C ALA A 55 -3.34 -2.27 2.61
N MET A 56 -3.19 -0.94 2.63
CA MET A 56 -2.09 -0.25 3.30
C MET A 56 -2.09 -0.52 4.81
N ASP A 57 -3.24 -0.38 5.47
CA ASP A 57 -3.39 -0.65 6.90
C ASP A 57 -3.09 -2.11 7.26
N ALA A 58 -3.45 -3.05 6.39
CA ALA A 58 -3.09 -4.45 6.58
C ALA A 58 -1.58 -4.67 6.51
N GLU A 59 -0.89 -3.96 5.60
CA GLU A 59 0.56 -4.07 5.42
C GLU A 59 1.33 -3.42 6.58
N LEU A 60 0.86 -2.27 7.06
CA LEU A 60 1.41 -1.61 8.25
C LEU A 60 1.28 -2.50 9.49
N ARG A 61 0.12 -3.15 9.68
CA ARG A 61 -0.10 -4.10 10.78
C ARG A 61 0.80 -5.33 10.69
N LYS A 62 0.97 -5.92 9.50
CA LYS A 62 1.89 -7.06 9.29
C LYS A 62 3.33 -6.68 9.64
N SER A 63 3.77 -5.50 9.20
CA SER A 63 5.11 -4.99 9.48
C SER A 63 5.34 -4.79 10.98
N ALA A 64 4.36 -4.24 11.69
CA ALA A 64 4.42 -4.09 13.15
C ALA A 64 4.50 -5.44 13.89
N ALA A 65 3.71 -6.43 13.47
CA ALA A 65 3.70 -7.77 14.08
C ALA A 65 4.99 -8.56 13.82
N ALA A 66 5.57 -8.43 12.62
CA ALA A 66 6.85 -9.06 12.28
C ALA A 66 8.00 -8.52 13.14
N GLU A 67 8.01 -7.22 13.38
CA GLU A 67 9.02 -6.56 14.23
C GLU A 67 8.89 -7.00 15.70
N GLN A 68 7.67 -7.13 16.20
CA GLN A 68 7.41 -7.60 17.56
C GLN A 68 7.91 -9.04 17.78
N ARG A 69 7.74 -9.93 16.80
CA ARG A 69 8.33 -11.27 16.83
C ARG A 69 9.85 -11.27 16.80
N LYS A 70 10.45 -10.40 15.99
CA LYS A 70 11.91 -10.30 15.85
C LYS A 70 12.58 -9.85 17.15
N ARG A 71 11.94 -8.95 17.90
CA ARG A 71 12.38 -8.52 19.23
C ARG A 71 12.16 -9.55 20.33
N ALA A 72 11.16 -10.42 20.21
CA ALA A 72 10.90 -11.48 21.19
C ALA A 72 11.86 -12.68 21.06
N LEU A 73 12.59 -12.77 19.94
CA LEU A 73 13.56 -13.82 19.63
C LEU A 73 15.03 -13.36 19.73
N ALA A 74 15.26 -12.10 20.11
CA ALA A 74 16.59 -11.50 20.30
C ALA A 74 16.84 -11.27 21.79
#